data_AF-V2XLC8-F1
#
_entry.id   AF-V2XLC8-F1
#
_cell.length_a   1.000
_cell.length_b   1.000
_cell.length_c   1.000
_cell.angle_alpha   90.00
_cell.angle_beta   90.00
_cell.angle_gamma   90.00
#
_symmetry.space_group_name_H-M   'P 1'
#
loop_
_entity.id
_entity.type
_entity.pdbx_description
1 polymer ?
#
loop_
_entity_poly.entity_id
_entity_poly.type
_entity_poly.pdbx_seq_one_letter_code
_entity_poly.pdbx_strand_id
1 'polypeptide(L)'
;MRRRATQAQSKPESFVFSDFSSPAIRDSGWACSDFMLGAGMVIIQPSSHKVVILCEDRGGYKRWFLPRGRKDVGESLEQAALREAFEEARHEGVCMPDEQGYVSHIVTFDDAWDKLSDPTERKVITYARQVYSTHLNCLKAIEGKMQAGRAEASS
;
A
#
# COMPACT_ATOMS: atom_id res chain seq x y z
N MET A 1 45.27 -18.29 -40.70
CA MET A 1 44.10 -17.38 -40.68
C MET A 1 42.82 -18.21 -40.55
N ARG A 2 42.18 -18.24 -39.37
CA ARG A 2 40.85 -18.86 -39.17
C ARG A 2 39.85 -17.72 -38.93
N ARG A 3 38.87 -17.54 -39.82
CA ARG A 3 37.76 -16.60 -39.63
C ARG A 3 36.75 -17.25 -38.67
N ARG A 4 36.52 -16.64 -37.51
CA ARG A 4 35.40 -16.99 -36.60
C ARG A 4 34.10 -16.55 -37.29
N ALA A 5 33.16 -17.47 -37.42
CA ALA A 5 31.80 -17.16 -37.83
C ALA A 5 31.12 -16.35 -36.71
N THR A 6 30.57 -15.18 -37.06
CA THR A 6 29.77 -14.36 -36.17
C THR A 6 28.42 -15.06 -35.98
N GLN A 7 28.16 -15.55 -34.77
CA GLN A 7 26.88 -16.15 -34.41
C GLN A 7 25.83 -15.02 -34.37
N ALA A 8 24.83 -15.11 -35.23
CA ALA A 8 23.71 -14.17 -35.21
C ALA A 8 23.02 -14.25 -33.84
N GLN A 9 22.98 -13.13 -33.12
CA GLN A 9 22.27 -13.02 -31.85
C GLN A 9 20.80 -13.37 -32.10
N SER A 10 20.33 -14.43 -31.44
CA SER A 10 18.92 -14.78 -31.39
C SER A 10 18.14 -13.60 -30.81
N LYS A 11 17.04 -13.23 -31.49
CA LYS A 11 16.09 -12.23 -31.04
C LYS A 11 15.70 -12.54 -29.58
N PRO A 12 15.78 -11.57 -28.64
CA PRO A 12 15.41 -11.85 -27.25
C PRO A 12 13.94 -12.27 -27.23
N GLU A 13 13.66 -13.40 -26.58
CA GLU A 13 12.29 -13.81 -26.31
C GLU A 13 11.61 -12.70 -25.52
N SER A 14 10.47 -12.22 -26.02
CA SER A 14 9.67 -11.22 -25.34
C SER A 14 9.24 -11.78 -23.99
N PHE A 15 9.69 -11.18 -22.90
CA PHE A 15 9.14 -11.47 -21.58
C PHE A 15 7.64 -11.16 -21.59
N VAL A 16 6.84 -12.19 -21.37
CA VAL A 16 5.39 -12.06 -21.27
C VAL A 16 5.07 -11.74 -19.82
N PHE A 17 4.67 -10.50 -19.55
CA PHE A 17 4.03 -10.16 -18.28
C PHE A 17 2.72 -10.94 -18.13
N SER A 18 2.22 -11.09 -16.91
CA SER A 18 0.85 -11.57 -16.72
C SER A 18 -0.12 -10.77 -17.60
N ASP A 19 -1.11 -11.43 -18.21
CA ASP A 19 -2.14 -10.79 -19.05
C ASP A 19 -2.87 -9.63 -18.36
N PHE A 20 -2.74 -9.55 -17.04
CA PHE A 20 -3.35 -8.55 -16.17
C PHE A 20 -2.46 -7.32 -15.88
N SER A 21 -1.31 -7.16 -16.55
CA SER A 21 -0.43 -6.01 -16.34
C SER A 21 0.01 -5.36 -17.63
N SER A 22 -0.15 -4.05 -17.72
CA SER A 22 0.44 -3.27 -18.80
C SER A 22 1.87 -2.86 -18.43
N PRO A 23 2.88 -3.14 -19.27
CA PRO A 23 4.24 -2.69 -19.02
C PRO A 23 4.28 -1.16 -18.91
N ALA A 24 4.99 -0.66 -17.90
CA ALA A 24 4.98 0.75 -17.54
C ALA A 24 5.68 1.66 -18.57
N ILE A 25 6.55 1.11 -19.43
CA ILE A 25 7.34 1.84 -20.44
C ILE A 25 7.45 0.99 -21.71
N ARG A 26 7.46 1.63 -22.89
CA ARG A 26 7.79 0.98 -24.18
C ARG A 26 9.24 0.52 -24.20
N ASP A 27 9.53 -0.58 -24.89
CA ASP A 27 10.89 -1.11 -25.06
C ASP A 27 11.88 0.02 -25.43
N SER A 28 12.83 0.28 -24.53
CA SER A 28 13.90 1.26 -24.70
C SER A 28 15.17 0.76 -24.02
N GLY A 29 16.34 1.20 -24.48
CA GLY A 29 17.65 0.70 -24.02
C GLY A 29 18.01 0.97 -22.55
N TRP A 30 17.09 1.54 -21.78
CA TRP A 30 17.16 1.78 -20.33
C TRP A 30 15.97 1.16 -19.57
N ALA A 31 15.15 0.35 -20.24
CA ALA A 31 13.99 -0.29 -19.65
C ALA A 31 14.46 -1.38 -18.68
N CYS A 32 14.45 -1.09 -17.38
CA CYS A 32 14.16 -2.13 -16.41
C CYS A 32 12.69 -2.50 -16.64
N SER A 33 12.44 -3.42 -17.54
CA SER A 33 11.10 -3.98 -17.82
C SER A 33 10.46 -4.53 -16.54
N ASP A 34 11.25 -4.88 -15.53
CA ASP A 34 10.80 -5.38 -14.23
C ASP A 34 10.59 -4.31 -13.16
N PHE A 35 10.74 -3.02 -13.49
CA PHE A 35 10.50 -1.95 -12.52
C PHE A 35 9.00 -1.75 -12.31
N MET A 36 8.48 -2.33 -11.24
CA MET A 36 7.09 -2.22 -10.82
C MET A 36 6.94 -1.21 -9.68
N LEU A 37 6.02 -0.26 -9.85
CA LEU A 37 5.61 0.66 -8.78
C LEU A 37 4.33 0.15 -8.14
N GLY A 38 4.28 0.18 -6.82
CA GLY A 38 3.08 -0.05 -6.04
C GLY A 38 2.85 1.08 -5.05
N ALA A 39 1.61 1.20 -4.59
CA ALA A 39 1.21 2.17 -3.58
C ALA A 39 0.29 1.49 -2.57
N GLY A 40 0.31 1.97 -1.33
CA GLY A 40 -0.49 1.42 -0.24
C GLY A 40 -0.85 2.47 0.78
N MET A 41 -1.81 2.15 1.65
CA MET A 41 -2.40 3.09 2.58
C MET A 41 -2.54 2.51 3.98
N VAL A 42 -2.29 3.35 5.01
CA VAL A 42 -2.73 3.07 6.37
C VAL A 42 -4.05 3.80 6.63
N ILE A 43 -5.14 3.04 6.73
CA ILE A 43 -6.47 3.60 7.00
C ILE A 43 -6.67 3.65 8.52
N ILE A 44 -6.84 4.85 9.07
CA ILE A 44 -7.06 5.08 10.51
C ILE A 44 -8.52 5.48 10.73
N GLN A 45 -9.22 4.78 11.63
CA GLN A 45 -10.55 5.15 12.09
C GLN A 45 -10.44 6.09 13.31
N PRO A 46 -10.74 7.39 13.19
CA PRO A 46 -10.48 8.35 14.27
C PRO A 46 -11.30 8.08 15.53
N SER A 47 -12.54 7.62 15.39
CA SER A 47 -13.46 7.37 16.52
C SER A 47 -13.03 6.24 17.44
N SER A 48 -12.27 5.27 16.94
CA SER A 48 -11.84 4.09 17.70
C SER A 48 -10.32 4.00 17.87
N HIS A 49 -9.56 4.88 17.18
CA HIS A 49 -8.11 4.83 17.07
C HIS A 49 -7.56 3.49 16.56
N LYS A 50 -8.36 2.80 15.73
CA LYS A 50 -8.01 1.53 15.10
C LYS A 50 -7.58 1.72 13.64
N VAL A 51 -6.92 0.71 13.10
CA VAL A 51 -6.43 0.66 11.72
C VAL A 51 -7.00 -0.54 10.97
N VAL A 52 -7.08 -0.43 9.65
CA VAL A 52 -7.46 -1.53 8.77
C VAL A 52 -6.21 -2.32 8.34
N ILE A 53 -6.26 -3.64 8.49
CA ILE A 53 -5.31 -4.58 7.88
C ILE A 53 -6.08 -5.66 7.12
N LEU A 54 -5.45 -6.28 6.14
CA LEU A 54 -6.02 -7.41 5.39
C LEU A 54 -5.40 -8.71 5.85
N CYS A 55 -6.19 -9.78 5.72
CA CYS A 55 -5.76 -11.15 5.92
C CYS A 55 -6.09 -11.96 4.67
N GLU A 56 -5.13 -12.76 4.22
CA GLU A 56 -5.33 -13.78 3.20
C GLU A 56 -5.01 -15.15 3.82
N ASP A 57 -5.92 -16.12 3.67
CA ASP A 57 -5.68 -17.50 4.06
C ASP A 57 -5.19 -18.30 2.84
N ARG A 58 -3.92 -18.73 2.89
CA ARG A 58 -3.34 -19.61 1.88
C ARG A 58 -3.18 -21.02 2.43
N GLY A 59 -4.29 -21.76 2.52
CA GLY A 59 -4.29 -23.18 2.87
C GLY A 59 -3.78 -23.47 4.28
N GLY A 60 -4.15 -22.63 5.26
CA GLY A 60 -3.79 -22.77 6.67
C GLY A 60 -2.67 -21.83 7.14
N TYR A 61 -2.05 -21.07 6.23
CA TYR A 61 -1.15 -19.98 6.56
C TYR A 61 -1.84 -18.63 6.34
N LYS A 62 -1.96 -17.83 7.41
CA LYS A 62 -2.51 -16.48 7.35
C LYS A 62 -1.42 -15.46 7.06
N ARG A 63 -1.53 -14.77 5.94
CA ARG A 63 -0.72 -13.59 5.64
C ARG A 63 -1.50 -12.34 5.99
N TRP A 64 -0.88 -11.45 6.76
CA TRP A 64 -1.46 -10.18 7.16
C TRP A 64 -0.65 -9.03 6.58
N PHE A 65 -1.34 -8.08 5.95
CA PHE A 65 -0.71 -6.97 5.25
C PHE A 65 -1.55 -5.69 5.26
N LEU A 66 -0.93 -4.57 4.91
CA LEU A 66 -1.62 -3.29 4.72
C LEU A 66 -2.23 -3.22 3.31
N PRO A 67 -3.35 -2.49 3.12
CA PRO A 67 -3.92 -2.31 1.78
C PRO A 67 -2.90 -1.70 0.82
N ARG A 68 -2.64 -2.40 -0.28
CA ARG A 68 -1.63 -2.02 -1.27
C ARG A 68 -1.81 -2.80 -2.56
N GLY A 69 -1.39 -2.18 -3.66
CA GLY A 69 -1.27 -2.90 -4.92
C GLY A 69 -0.47 -2.13 -5.95
N ARG A 70 -0.64 -2.52 -7.21
CA ARG A 70 0.21 -2.06 -8.31
C ARG A 70 -0.32 -0.75 -8.86
N LYS A 71 0.57 0.16 -9.21
CA LYS A 71 0.20 1.42 -9.85
C LYS A 71 -0.05 1.20 -11.33
N ASP A 72 -1.21 1.63 -11.84
CA ASP A 72 -1.50 1.54 -13.27
C ASP A 72 -0.81 2.64 -14.09
N VAL A 73 -0.68 2.40 -15.39
CA VAL A 73 -0.09 3.38 -16.33
C VAL A 73 -1.00 4.60 -16.42
N GLY A 74 -0.42 5.79 -16.26
CA GLY A 74 -1.17 7.06 -16.27
C GLY A 74 -1.79 7.47 -14.94
N GLU A 75 -1.74 6.62 -13.92
CA GLU A 75 -2.24 6.90 -12.57
C GLU A 75 -1.16 7.52 -11.66
N SER A 76 -1.54 8.41 -10.73
CA SER A 76 -0.66 8.91 -9.64
C SER A 76 -0.53 7.88 -8.51
N LEU A 77 0.44 8.07 -7.60
CA LEU A 77 0.60 7.17 -6.45
C LEU A 77 -0.58 7.27 -5.47
N GLU A 78 -1.12 8.47 -5.30
CA GLU A 78 -2.26 8.75 -4.44
C GLU A 78 -3.53 8.09 -4.97
N GLN A 79 -3.76 8.17 -6.29
CA GLN A 79 -4.88 7.49 -6.93
C GLN A 79 -4.76 5.97 -6.80
N ALA A 80 -3.58 5.41 -7.06
CA ALA A 80 -3.36 3.97 -6.91
C ALA A 80 -3.60 3.51 -5.47
N ALA A 81 -3.05 4.22 -4.48
CA ALA A 81 -3.29 3.88 -3.07
C ALA A 81 -4.77 3.94 -2.68
N LEU A 82 -5.54 4.89 -3.22
CA LEU A 82 -6.97 5.01 -2.98
C LEU A 82 -7.79 3.91 -3.67
N ARG A 83 -7.48 3.61 -4.93
CA ARG A 83 -8.13 2.53 -5.69
C ARG A 83 -7.90 1.19 -5.00
N GLU A 84 -6.64 0.83 -4.77
CA GLU A 84 -6.26 -0.44 -4.13
C GLU A 84 -6.90 -0.58 -2.75
N ALA A 85 -6.82 0.46 -1.91
CA ALA A 85 -7.45 0.45 -0.60
C ALA A 85 -8.97 0.30 -0.65
N PHE A 86 -9.63 0.83 -1.69
CA PHE A 86 -11.07 0.69 -1.87
C PHE A 86 -11.45 -0.71 -2.32
N GLU A 87 -10.73 -1.25 -3.30
CA GLU A 87 -10.94 -2.59 -3.87
C GLU A 87 -10.75 -3.66 -2.77
N GLU A 88 -9.61 -3.62 -2.09
CA GLU A 88 -9.24 -4.62 -1.09
C GLU A 88 -10.05 -4.53 0.22
N ALA A 89 -10.40 -3.32 0.67
CA ALA A 89 -11.03 -3.15 1.99
C ALA A 89 -12.56 -3.27 1.98
N ARG A 90 -13.25 -3.14 0.83
CA ARG A 90 -14.71 -2.96 0.79
C ARG A 90 -15.51 -3.88 -0.12
N HIS A 91 -14.96 -4.49 -1.17
CA HIS A 91 -15.82 -5.11 -2.19
C HIS A 91 -15.34 -6.49 -2.66
N GLU A 92 -16.17 -7.50 -2.39
CA GLU A 92 -16.04 -8.82 -3.03
C GLU A 92 -16.21 -8.65 -4.56
N GLY A 93 -15.33 -9.24 -5.36
CA GLY A 93 -15.44 -9.26 -6.82
C GLY A 93 -14.81 -8.09 -7.59
N VAL A 94 -14.14 -7.14 -6.93
CA VAL A 94 -13.41 -6.04 -7.62
C VAL A 94 -11.90 -6.26 -7.64
N CYS A 95 -11.37 -7.03 -6.68
CA CYS A 95 -9.97 -7.43 -6.69
C CYS A 95 -9.65 -8.35 -7.87
N MET A 96 -8.36 -8.62 -8.10
CA MET A 96 -7.94 -9.60 -9.09
C MET A 96 -8.39 -11.03 -8.72
N PRO A 97 -8.42 -11.99 -9.67
CA PRO A 97 -8.87 -13.35 -9.38
C PRO A 97 -8.10 -14.05 -8.24
N ASP A 98 -6.82 -13.70 -8.04
CA ASP A 98 -5.97 -14.21 -6.96
C ASP A 98 -6.08 -13.43 -5.64
N GLU A 99 -6.93 -12.40 -5.59
CA GLU A 99 -7.11 -11.49 -4.45
C GLU A 99 -8.52 -11.60 -3.83
N GLN A 100 -9.37 -12.50 -4.35
CA GLN A 100 -10.74 -12.70 -3.88
C GLN A 100 -10.83 -13.20 -2.42
N GLY A 101 -9.74 -13.75 -1.88
CA GLY A 101 -9.69 -14.32 -0.53
C GLY A 101 -9.36 -13.32 0.58
N TYR A 102 -9.29 -12.02 0.28
CA TYR A 102 -8.84 -11.01 1.23
C TYR A 102 -9.97 -10.62 2.19
N VAL A 103 -9.66 -10.63 3.49
CA VAL A 103 -10.59 -10.24 4.55
C VAL A 103 -10.03 -9.04 5.29
N SER A 104 -10.82 -7.97 5.37
CA SER A 104 -10.45 -6.76 6.09
C SER A 104 -10.74 -6.87 7.60
N HIS A 105 -9.83 -6.34 8.41
CA HIS A 105 -9.93 -6.36 9.86
C HIS A 105 -9.60 -4.98 10.44
N ILE A 106 -10.45 -4.50 11.34
CA ILE A 106 -10.23 -3.26 12.10
C ILE A 106 -9.62 -3.61 13.46
N VAL A 107 -8.37 -3.25 13.68
CA VAL A 107 -7.56 -3.66 14.85
C VAL A 107 -6.84 -2.48 15.49
N THR A 108 -6.34 -2.62 16.72
CA THR A 108 -5.50 -1.57 17.32
C THR A 108 -4.14 -1.46 16.61
N PHE A 109 -3.42 -0.37 16.81
CA PHE A 109 -2.05 -0.23 16.29
C PHE A 109 -1.11 -1.34 16.80
N ASP A 110 -1.27 -1.74 18.07
CA ASP A 110 -0.47 -2.80 18.68
C ASP A 110 -0.81 -4.16 18.06
N ASP A 111 -2.11 -4.48 17.93
CA ASP A 111 -2.55 -5.71 17.25
C ASP A 111 -2.10 -5.77 15.78
N ALA A 112 -2.11 -4.63 15.07
CA ALA A 112 -1.64 -4.56 13.70
C ALA A 112 -0.14 -4.88 13.63
N TRP A 113 0.66 -4.26 14.49
CA TRP A 113 2.10 -4.49 14.55
C TRP A 113 2.43 -5.98 14.81
N ASP A 114 1.69 -6.63 15.71
CA ASP A 114 1.89 -8.05 16.03
C ASP A 114 1.48 -8.98 14.89
N LYS A 115 0.40 -8.65 14.15
CA LYS A 115 -0.13 -9.49 13.08
C LYS A 115 0.61 -9.35 11.75
N LEU A 116 1.03 -8.14 11.39
CA LEU A 116 1.65 -7.85 10.09
C LEU A 116 2.81 -8.81 9.80
N SER A 117 2.73 -9.48 8.65
CA SER A 117 3.67 -10.55 8.29
C SER A 117 5.01 -10.00 7.79
N ASP A 118 5.02 -8.84 7.14
CA ASP A 118 6.22 -8.19 6.62
C ASP A 118 6.82 -7.20 7.64
N PRO A 119 8.09 -7.36 8.05
CA PRO A 119 8.81 -6.39 8.90
C PRO A 119 8.86 -4.96 8.35
N THR A 120 8.73 -4.78 7.04
CA THR A 120 8.71 -3.47 6.39
C THR A 120 7.38 -2.75 6.63
N GLU A 121 6.26 -3.44 6.46
CA GLU A 121 4.92 -2.89 6.73
C GLU A 121 4.71 -2.57 8.21
N ARG A 122 5.33 -3.38 9.06
CA ARG A 122 5.52 -3.06 10.46
C ARG A 122 6.10 -1.64 10.61
N LYS A 123 7.27 -1.32 10.04
CA LYS A 123 7.85 0.04 10.14
C LYS A 123 6.88 1.12 9.66
N VAL A 124 6.12 0.86 8.59
CA VAL A 124 5.08 1.76 8.08
C VAL A 124 4.02 2.04 9.15
N ILE A 125 3.49 1.01 9.83
CA ILE A 125 2.49 1.22 10.89
C ILE A 125 3.07 1.97 12.09
N THR A 126 4.35 1.78 12.42
CA THR A 126 5.03 2.59 13.46
C THR A 126 5.08 4.07 13.08
N TYR A 127 5.48 4.40 11.85
CA TYR A 127 5.52 5.79 11.39
C TYR A 127 4.11 6.40 11.37
N ALA A 128 3.12 5.65 10.89
CA ALA A 128 1.74 6.10 10.89
C ALA A 128 1.23 6.39 12.31
N ARG A 129 1.54 5.53 13.29
CA ARG A 129 1.20 5.75 14.71
C ARG A 129 1.83 7.03 15.23
N GLN A 130 3.09 7.30 14.89
CA GLN A 130 3.81 8.49 15.36
C GLN A 130 3.19 9.78 14.79
N VAL A 131 2.91 9.79 13.47
CA VAL A 131 2.25 10.92 12.81
C VAL A 131 0.86 11.14 13.41
N TYR A 132 0.08 10.08 13.61
CA TYR A 132 -1.26 10.17 14.18
C TYR A 132 -1.26 10.65 15.63
N SER A 133 -0.34 10.14 16.46
CA SER A 133 -0.21 10.59 17.86
C SER A 133 0.18 12.06 17.95
N THR A 134 1.07 12.50 17.06
CA THR A 134 1.47 13.91 16.96
C THR A 134 0.26 14.78 16.58
N HIS A 135 -0.51 14.34 15.58
CA HIS A 135 -1.75 15.02 15.17
C HIS A 135 -2.74 15.16 16.33
N LEU A 136 -2.99 14.08 17.10
CA LEU A 136 -3.88 14.12 18.26
C LEU A 136 -3.39 15.10 19.34
N ASN A 137 -2.08 15.18 19.57
CA ASN A 137 -1.50 16.14 20.51
C ASN A 137 -1.70 17.59 20.04
N CYS A 138 -1.53 17.85 18.74
CA CYS A 138 -1.81 19.16 18.16
C CYS A 138 -3.29 19.55 18.32
N LEU A 139 -4.22 18.63 18.06
CA LEU A 139 -5.66 18.89 18.24
C LEU A 139 -5.99 19.26 19.69
N LYS A 140 -5.50 18.49 20.67
CA LYS A 140 -5.69 18.80 22.10
C LYS A 140 -5.15 20.17 22.47
N ALA A 141 -3.99 20.56 21.93
CA ALA A 141 -3.40 21.87 22.18
C ALA A 141 -4.25 23.01 21.59
N ILE A 142 -4.84 22.81 20.41
CA ILE A 142 -5.74 23.78 19.78
C ILE A 142 -7.03 23.93 20.60
N GLU A 143 -7.63 22.81 21.00
CA GLU A 143 -8.85 22.79 21.82
C GLU A 143 -8.63 23.48 23.16
N GLY A 144 -7.52 23.19 23.85
CA GLY A 144 -7.17 23.85 25.11
C GLY A 144 -7.01 25.37 24.98
N LYS A 145 -6.38 25.83 23.88
CA LYS A 145 -6.26 27.28 23.60
C LYS A 145 -7.61 27.93 23.31
N MET A 146 -8.49 27.25 22.57
CA MET A 146 -9.85 27.75 22.29
C MET A 146 -10.70 27.85 23.56
N GLN A 147 -10.56 26.88 24.48
CA GLN A 147 -11.26 26.90 25.77
C GLN A 147 -10.74 28.01 26.68
N ALA A 148 -9.42 28.21 26.76
CA ALA A 148 -8.82 29.30 27.53
C ALA A 148 -9.27 30.67 27.02
N GLY A 149 -9.23 30.91 25.71
CA GLY A 149 -9.69 32.18 25.13
C GLY A 149 -11.19 32.46 25.32
N ARG A 150 -12.04 31.41 25.37
CA ARG A 150 -13.48 31.56 25.70
C ARG A 150 -13.72 31.90 27.17
N ALA A 151 -12.91 31.36 28.09
CA ALA A 151 -12.99 31.66 29.52
C ALA A 151 -12.54 33.11 29.81
N GLU A 152 -11.47 33.57 29.15
CA GLU A 152 -11.01 34.96 29.23
C GLU A 152 -12.01 35.96 28.64
N ALA A 153 -12.68 35.62 27.53
CA ALA A 153 -13.69 36.50 26.91
C ALA A 153 -15.04 36.54 27.68
N SER A 154 -15.25 35.65 28.64
CA SER A 154 -16.46 35.58 29.48
C SER A 154 -16.24 36.11 30.90
N SER A 155 -15.04 36.60 31.20
CA SER A 155 -14.64 37.23 32.47
C SER A 155 -14.55 38.75 32.30
#